data_AF-A0A547PE06-F1
#
_entry.id   AF-A0A547PE06-F1
#
_cell.length_a   1.000
_cell.length_b   1.000
_cell.length_c   1.000
_cell.angle_alpha   90.00
_cell.angle_beta   90.00
_cell.angle_gamma   90.00
#
_symmetry.space_group_name_H-M   'P 1'
#
loop_
_entity.id
_entity.type
_entity.pdbx_description
1 polymer ?
#
loop_
_entity_poly.entity_id
_entity_poly.type
_entity_poly.pdbx_seq_one_letter_code
_entity_poly.pdbx_strand_id
1 'polypeptide(L)' 'MLTNEMSVPCPDCGTAIPFTPQALINGESFSCPSCNASISLGDQSKDTVKAAMDKLDQLKGGAGG' A
#
# COMPACT_ATOMS: atom_id res chain seq x y z
N MET A 1 -13.86 -26.69 1.45
CA MET A 1 -12.48 -26.16 1.53
C MET A 1 -12.53 -24.83 0.79
N LEU A 2 -12.69 -23.69 1.47
CA LEU A 2 -12.75 -22.39 0.80
C LEU A 2 -11.33 -21.89 0.60
N THR A 3 -10.68 -22.30 -0.48
CA THR A 3 -9.49 -21.59 -0.96
C THR A 3 -10.00 -20.27 -1.52
N ASN A 4 -9.98 -19.23 -0.70
CA ASN A 4 -10.36 -17.88 -1.09
C ASN A 4 -9.22 -17.30 -1.95
N GLU A 5 -9.04 -17.88 -3.14
CA GLU A 5 -8.09 -17.44 -4.15
C GLU A 5 -8.50 -16.05 -4.62
N MET A 6 -7.86 -15.05 -4.03
CA MET A 6 -8.11 -13.66 -4.35
C MET A 6 -7.11 -13.25 -5.43
N SER A 7 -7.55 -12.45 -6.39
CA SER A 7 -6.68 -11.96 -7.45
C SER A 7 -6.80 -10.45 -7.56
N VAL A 8 -5.67 -9.78 -7.80
CA VAL A 8 -5.65 -8.36 -8.15
C VAL A 8 -5.23 -8.20 -9.61
N PRO A 9 -5.77 -7.24 -10.36
CA PRO A 9 -5.24 -6.89 -11.67
C PRO A 9 -3.84 -6.29 -11.53
N CYS A 10 -2.90 -6.77 -12.34
CA CYS A 10 -1.56 -6.18 -12.43
C CYS A 10 -1.65 -4.74 -12.96
N PRO A 11 -0.99 -3.75 -12.32
CA PRO A 11 -1.01 -2.36 -12.78
C PRO A 11 -0.25 -2.14 -14.11
N ASP A 12 0.69 -3.03 -14.46
CA ASP A 12 1.53 -2.90 -15.66
C ASP A 12 0.88 -3.51 -16.91
N CYS A 13 0.34 -4.73 -16.77
CA CYS A 13 -0.16 -5.52 -17.91
C CYS A 13 -1.63 -5.96 -17.77
N GLY A 14 -2.29 -5.66 -16.65
CA GLY A 14 -3.69 -6.06 -16.39
C GLY A 14 -3.90 -7.53 -16.05
N THR A 15 -2.86 -8.37 -16.10
CA THR A 15 -2.96 -9.81 -15.77
C THR A 15 -3.40 -10.02 -14.32
N ALA A 16 -4.33 -10.95 -14.09
CA ALA A 16 -4.75 -11.32 -12.75
C ALA A 16 -3.60 -12.00 -11.98
N ILE A 17 -3.24 -11.42 -10.83
CA ILE A 17 -2.19 -11.94 -9.95
C ILE A 17 -2.88 -12.66 -8.78
N PRO A 18 -2.80 -13.99 -8.70
CA PRO A 18 -3.33 -14.72 -7.56
C PRO A 18 -2.48 -14.42 -6.32
N PHE A 19 -3.15 -14.15 -5.21
CA PHE A 19 -2.50 -13.93 -3.91
C PHE A 19 -3.31 -14.57 -2.79
N THR A 20 -2.64 -14.80 -1.66
CA THR A 20 -3.29 -15.30 -0.45
C THR A 20 -3.37 -14.16 0.56
N PRO A 21 -4.54 -13.88 1.18
CA PRO A 21 -4.68 -12.81 2.17
C PRO A 21 -3.68 -12.92 3.33
N GLN A 22 -3.38 -14.15 3.78
CA GLN A 22 -2.39 -14.41 4.82
C GLN A 22 -1.00 -13.88 4.42
N ALA A 23 -0.56 -14.16 3.20
CA ALA A 23 0.75 -13.77 2.70
C ALA A 23 0.86 -12.23 2.53
N LEU A 24 -0.21 -11.55 2.10
CA LEU A 24 -0.26 -10.07 2.08
C LEU A 24 -0.11 -9.47 3.49
N ILE A 25 -0.80 -10.03 4.48
CA ILE A 25 -0.75 -9.54 5.87
C ILE A 25 0.65 -9.77 6.47
N ASN A 26 1.32 -10.85 6.07
CA ASN A 26 2.70 -11.14 6.47
C ASN A 26 3.74 -10.23 5.77
N GLY A 27 3.31 -9.35 4.86
CA GLY A 27 4.21 -8.47 4.10
C GLY A 27 4.95 -9.19 2.98
N GLU A 28 4.47 -10.36 2.54
CA GLU A 28 5.03 -11.03 1.38
C GLU A 28 4.74 -10.23 0.10
N SER A 29 5.67 -10.32 -0.85
CA SER A 29 5.57 -9.69 -2.16
C SER A 29 5.20 -10.74 -3.20
N PHE A 30 4.24 -10.40 -4.05
CA PHE A 30 3.72 -11.27 -5.11
C PHE A 30 4.22 -10.79 -6.45
N SER A 31 4.71 -11.71 -7.27
CA SER A 31 5.17 -11.38 -8.62
C SER A 31 4.12 -11.72 -9.67
N CYS A 32 3.88 -10.80 -10.60
CA CYS A 32 3.01 -11.02 -11.73
C CYS A 32 3.58 -12.13 -12.64
N PRO A 33 2.82 -13.16 -12.99
CA PRO A 33 3.31 -14.24 -13.84
C PRO A 33 3.54 -13.85 -15.31
N SER A 34 3.01 -12.70 -15.75
CA SER A 34 3.10 -12.27 -17.16
C SER A 34 4.19 -11.23 -17.42
N CYS A 35 4.37 -10.27 -16.51
CA CYS A 35 5.32 -9.16 -16.70
C CYS A 35 6.39 -9.09 -15.61
N ASN A 36 6.36 -10.00 -14.62
CA ASN A 36 7.27 -10.01 -13.48
C ASN A 36 7.20 -8.77 -12.56
N ALA A 37 6.15 -7.94 -12.67
CA ALA A 37 5.91 -6.84 -11.73
C ALA A 37 5.75 -7.37 -10.29
N SER A 38 6.37 -6.71 -9.32
CA SER A 38 6.32 -7.09 -7.90
C SER A 38 5.31 -6.21 -7.14
N ILE A 39 4.35 -6.84 -6.45
CA ILE A 39 3.28 -6.20 -5.71
C ILE A 39 3.44 -6.53 -4.24
N SER A 40 3.49 -5.50 -3.40
CA SER A 40 3.59 -5.59 -1.94
C SER A 40 2.59 -4.64 -1.31
N LEU A 41 2.16 -4.93 -0.07
CA LEU A 41 1.38 -3.95 0.69
C LEU A 41 2.27 -2.72 0.97
N GLY A 42 1.96 -1.58 0.35
CA GLY A 42 2.78 -0.38 0.45
C GLY A 42 2.67 0.31 1.82
N ASP A 43 3.80 0.74 2.38
CA ASP A 43 3.93 1.44 3.68
C ASP A 43 3.43 2.92 3.64
N GLN A 44 2.77 3.32 2.56
CA GLN A 44 2.80 4.68 1.99
C GLN A 44 1.77 5.67 2.58
N SER A 45 1.53 5.62 3.89
CA SER A 45 0.74 6.64 4.61
C SER A 45 1.54 7.43 5.64
N LYS A 46 2.88 7.33 5.62
CA LYS A 46 3.74 7.99 6.61
C LYS A 46 4.07 9.43 6.22
N ASP A 47 4.41 9.70 4.96
CA ASP A 47 4.87 11.01 4.52
C ASP A 47 3.77 12.07 4.53
N THR A 48 2.56 11.71 4.09
CA THR A 48 1.40 12.62 4.05
C THR A 48 0.98 13.05 5.45
N VAL A 49 0.99 12.13 6.42
CA VAL A 49 0.64 12.43 7.81
C VAL A 49 1.71 13.30 8.47
N LYS A 50 3.00 13.02 8.22
CA LYS A 50 4.13 13.83 8.71
C LYS A 50 4.07 15.27 8.18
N ALA A 51 3.78 15.44 6.90
CA ALA A 51 3.66 16.77 6.29
C ALA A 51 2.47 17.58 6.84
N ALA A 52 1.33 16.93 7.12
CA ALA A 52 0.17 17.61 7.70
C ALA A 52 0.42 18.07 9.15
N MET A 53 1.10 17.25 9.95
CA MET A 53 1.44 17.57 11.35
C MET A 53 2.44 18.72 11.45
N ASP A 54 3.48 18.72 10.60
CA ASP A 54 4.48 19.80 10.53
C ASP A 54 3.84 21.15 10.15
N LYS A 55 2.90 21.13 9.19
CA LYS A 55 2.18 22.32 8.76
C LYS A 55 1.20 22.85 9.82
N LEU A 56 0.62 21.96 10.64
CA LEU A 56 -0.27 22.34 11.75
C LEU A 56 0.50 23.00 12.91
N ASP A 57 1.68 22.49 13.24
CA ASP A 57 2.56 23.07 14.27
C ASP A 57 2.98 24.51 13.92
N GLN A 58 3.37 24.73 12.65
CA GLN A 58 3.70 26.05 12.12
C GLN A 58 2.54 27.06 12.21
N LEU A 59 1.28 26.60 12.12
CA LEU A 59 0.10 27.46 12.24
C LEU A 59 -0.25 27.78 13.69
N LYS A 60 0.07 26.88 14.63
CA LYS A 60 -0.24 27.03 16.07
C LYS A 60 0.73 27.98 16.79
N GLY A 61 1.89 28.28 16.20
CA GLY A 61 2.83 29.30 16.71
C GLY A 61 2.42 30.75 16.46
N GLY A 62 1.29 31.00 15.78
CA GLY A 62 0.86 32.33 15.33
C GLY A 62 -0.55 32.74 15.75
N ALA A 63 -1.01 32.40 16.97
CA ALA A 63 -2.19 33.05 17.57
C ALA A 63 -2.20 32.85 19.09
N GLY A 64 -1.66 33.82 19.82
CA GLY A 64 -1.72 33.91 21.28
C GLY A 64 -0.97 35.12 21.79
N GLY A 65 -1.56 36.31 21.58
CA GLY A 65 -1.36 37.46 22.45
C GLY A 65 -2.28 37.38 23.66
#